data_AF-A0A0W0Z9W1-F1
#
_entry.id   AF-A0A0W0Z9W1-F1
#
_cell.length_a   1.000
_cell.length_b   1.000
_cell.length_c   1.000
_cell.angle_alpha   90.00
_cell.angle_beta   90.00
_cell.angle_gamma   90.00
#
_symmetry.space_group_name_H-M   'P 1'
#
loop_
_entity.id
_entity.type
_entity.pdbx_description
1 polymer ?
#
loop_
_entity_poly.entity_id
_entity_poly.type
_entity_poly.pdbx_seq_one_letter_code
_entity_poly.pdbx_strand_id
1 'polypeptide(L)'
;MRKWAQSGCYFEMGALIDKYLDKNRNILSNWQMIGVTWHAGQMYTFDNRYEMAKSRFIHCINPNEPENAPILWNDYVYATLAFLNNDMAKLKFHRDKIADGPILKRLGKAEACFTDLVNSSVSKPVFVDLSVLKITHWND
;
A
#
# COMPACT_ATOMS: atom_id res chain seq x y z
N MET A 1 -9.84 0.86 11.97
CA MET A 1 -9.65 -0.39 11.20
C MET A 1 -9.07 -1.54 12.00
N ARG A 2 -8.08 -1.34 12.89
CA ARG A 2 -7.46 -2.42 13.69
C ARG A 2 -8.43 -3.38 14.42
N LYS A 3 -9.54 -2.87 14.98
CA LYS A 3 -10.52 -3.69 15.72
C LYS A 3 -11.26 -4.74 14.85
N TRP A 4 -11.47 -4.45 13.57
CA TRP A 4 -12.19 -5.35 12.65
C TRP A 4 -11.26 -6.30 11.89
N ALA A 5 -9.99 -5.93 11.73
CA ALA A 5 -8.95 -6.85 11.27
C ALA A 5 -8.78 -8.03 12.25
N GLN A 6 -9.01 -7.82 13.55
CA GLN A 6 -8.97 -8.86 14.57
C GLN A 6 -10.14 -9.86 14.50
N SER A 7 -11.25 -9.48 13.85
CA SER A 7 -12.41 -10.37 13.68
C SER A 7 -12.39 -11.18 12.36
N GLY A 8 -11.33 -11.04 11.55
CA GLY A 8 -11.21 -11.75 10.26
C GLY A 8 -12.15 -11.25 9.16
N CYS A 9 -12.87 -10.14 9.39
CA CYS A 9 -13.87 -9.60 8.46
C CYS A 9 -13.23 -8.72 7.37
N TYR A 10 -12.16 -9.19 6.74
CA TYR A 10 -11.42 -8.40 5.77
C TYR A 10 -12.24 -8.10 4.51
N PHE A 11 -12.96 -9.11 3.99
CA PHE A 11 -13.84 -8.93 2.84
C PHE A 11 -14.93 -7.87 3.09
N GLU A 12 -15.65 -7.97 4.21
CA GLU A 12 -16.74 -7.06 4.56
C GLU A 12 -16.24 -5.63 4.73
N MET A 13 -15.04 -5.47 5.29
CA MET A 13 -14.41 -4.16 5.42
C MET A 13 -14.05 -3.57 4.05
N GLY A 14 -13.48 -4.36 3.14
CA GLY A 14 -13.24 -3.93 1.75
C GLY A 14 -14.53 -3.50 1.05
N ALA A 15 -15.57 -4.33 1.14
CA ALA A 15 -16.87 -4.05 0.52
C ALA A 15 -17.57 -2.82 1.13
N LEU A 16 -17.40 -2.58 2.43
CA LEU A 16 -17.93 -1.38 3.09
C LEU A 16 -17.21 -0.12 2.61
N ILE A 17 -15.89 -0.19 2.43
CA ILE A 17 -15.10 0.92 1.89
C ILE A 17 -15.52 1.23 0.45
N ASP A 18 -15.72 0.21 -0.38
CA ASP A 18 -16.21 0.40 -1.76
C ASP A 18 -17.57 1.11 -1.78
N LYS A 19 -18.51 0.68 -0.94
CA LYS A 19 -19.81 1.36 -0.79
C LYS A 19 -19.68 2.80 -0.31
N TYR A 20 -18.71 3.09 0.56
CA TYR A 20 -18.42 4.45 1.01
C TYR A 20 -17.90 5.31 -0.14
N LEU A 21 -16.96 4.79 -0.94
CA LEU A 21 -16.41 5.48 -2.11
C LEU A 21 -17.50 5.80 -3.12
N ASP A 22 -18.38 4.85 -3.44
CA ASP A 22 -19.49 5.06 -4.39
C ASP A 22 -20.44 6.16 -3.93
N LYS A 23 -20.76 6.21 -2.63
CA LYS A 23 -21.66 7.22 -2.07
C LYS A 23 -21.04 8.61 -1.96
N ASN A 24 -19.72 8.71 -1.82
CA ASN A 24 -19.04 9.96 -1.47
C ASN A 24 -18.07 10.47 -2.56
N ARG A 25 -18.03 9.82 -3.74
CA ARG A 25 -17.09 10.15 -4.83
C ARG A 25 -17.04 11.64 -5.19
N ASN A 26 -18.19 12.32 -5.18
CA ASN A 26 -18.29 13.73 -5.58
C ASN A 26 -17.90 14.72 -4.45
N ILE A 27 -17.67 14.23 -3.23
CA ILE A 27 -17.40 15.05 -2.04
C ILE A 27 -15.93 14.89 -1.61
N LEU A 28 -15.34 13.71 -1.87
CA LEU A 28 -13.96 13.42 -1.51
C LEU A 28 -12.99 14.14 -2.44
N SER A 29 -11.94 14.72 -1.86
CA SER A 29 -10.78 15.18 -2.63
C SER A 29 -10.05 13.99 -3.28
N ASN A 30 -9.26 14.26 -4.32
CA ASN A 30 -8.50 13.22 -5.03
C ASN A 30 -7.62 12.37 -4.10
N TRP A 31 -6.90 13.00 -3.17
CA TRP A 31 -6.04 12.30 -2.22
C TRP A 31 -6.81 11.46 -1.20
N GLN A 32 -8.01 11.91 -0.79
CA GLN A 32 -8.88 11.10 0.06
C GLN A 32 -9.40 9.88 -0.69
N MET A 33 -9.79 10.03 -1.96
CA MET A 33 -10.19 8.89 -2.80
C MET A 33 -9.05 7.88 -2.95
N ILE A 34 -7.83 8.34 -3.26
CA ILE A 34 -6.64 7.47 -3.39
C ILE A 34 -6.38 6.71 -2.09
N GLY A 35 -6.32 7.41 -0.95
CA GLY A 35 -6.02 6.80 0.35
C GLY A 35 -7.08 5.82 0.83
N VAL A 36 -8.37 6.13 0.63
CA VAL A 36 -9.47 5.23 0.99
C VAL A 36 -9.49 4.00 0.07
N THR A 37 -9.27 4.19 -1.24
CA THR A 37 -9.16 3.09 -2.21
C THR A 37 -7.99 2.16 -1.90
N TRP A 38 -6.86 2.73 -1.46
CA TRP A 38 -5.69 1.96 -1.03
C TRP A 38 -6.03 1.00 0.12
N HIS A 39 -6.78 1.48 1.12
CA HIS A 39 -7.23 0.65 2.23
C HIS A 39 -8.19 -0.46 1.78
N ALA A 40 -9.07 -0.24 0.80
CA ALA A 40 -9.88 -1.31 0.21
C ALA A 40 -9.00 -2.40 -0.41
N GLY A 41 -7.96 -2.01 -1.16
CA GLY A 41 -6.99 -2.94 -1.75
C GLY A 41 -6.29 -3.79 -0.68
N GLN A 42 -5.87 -3.18 0.43
CA GLN A 42 -5.28 -3.92 1.55
C GLN A 42 -6.25 -4.94 2.16
N MET A 43 -7.51 -4.55 2.39
CA MET A 43 -8.51 -5.44 2.96
C MET A 43 -8.74 -6.65 2.06
N TYR A 44 -8.88 -6.44 0.75
CA TYR A 44 -8.99 -7.55 -0.20
C TYR A 44 -7.73 -8.42 -0.26
N THR A 45 -6.55 -7.84 -0.05
CA THR A 45 -5.31 -8.63 0.00
C THR A 45 -5.26 -9.51 1.23
N PHE A 46 -5.65 -9.01 2.41
CA PHE A 46 -5.73 -9.82 3.64
C PHE A 46 -6.78 -10.93 3.57
N ASP A 47 -7.80 -10.77 2.72
CA ASP A 47 -8.79 -11.81 2.41
C ASP A 47 -8.38 -12.75 1.25
N ASN A 48 -7.15 -12.61 0.74
CA ASN A 48 -6.64 -13.36 -0.43
C ASN A 48 -7.45 -13.15 -1.74
N ARG A 49 -8.19 -12.03 -1.86
CA ARG A 49 -8.88 -11.60 -3.08
C ARG A 49 -7.98 -10.73 -3.94
N TYR A 50 -6.90 -11.32 -4.46
CA TYR A 50 -5.83 -10.56 -5.12
C TYR A 50 -6.29 -9.83 -6.39
N GLU A 51 -7.24 -10.36 -7.17
CA GLU A 51 -7.77 -9.64 -8.34
C GLU A 51 -8.54 -8.37 -7.94
N MET A 52 -9.34 -8.44 -6.86
CA MET A 52 -10.03 -7.27 -6.33
C MET A 52 -9.03 -6.26 -5.76
N ALA A 53 -8.03 -6.74 -5.03
CA ALA A 53 -6.97 -5.89 -4.50
C ALA A 53 -6.21 -5.15 -5.60
N LYS A 54 -5.76 -5.86 -6.64
CA LYS A 54 -5.06 -5.29 -7.81
C LYS A 54 -5.92 -4.23 -8.49
N SER A 55 -7.21 -4.50 -8.70
CA SER A 55 -8.14 -3.51 -9.27
C SER A 55 -8.19 -2.23 -8.43
N ARG A 56 -8.18 -2.32 -7.10
CA ARG A 56 -8.14 -1.15 -6.22
C ARG A 56 -6.80 -0.43 -6.27
N PHE A 57 -5.68 -1.14 -6.21
CA PHE A 57 -4.35 -0.52 -6.24
C PHE A 57 -4.06 0.20 -7.56
N ILE A 58 -4.55 -0.30 -8.70
CA ILE A 58 -4.43 0.43 -9.99
C ILE A 58 -5.09 1.80 -9.91
N HIS A 59 -6.24 1.93 -9.25
CA HIS A 59 -6.93 3.22 -9.06
C HIS A 59 -6.23 4.17 -8.06
N CYS A 60 -5.20 3.70 -7.36
CA CYS A 60 -4.39 4.53 -6.48
C CYS A 60 -3.24 5.25 -7.19
N ILE A 61 -2.98 4.92 -8.47
CA ILE A 61 -1.95 5.62 -9.26
C ILE A 61 -2.36 7.08 -9.41
N ASN A 62 -1.49 7.98 -8.97
CA ASN A 62 -1.70 9.43 -9.09
C ASN A 62 -1.04 9.94 -10.38
N PRO A 63 -1.80 10.30 -11.43
CA PRO A 63 -1.24 10.81 -12.67
C PRO A 63 -0.57 12.18 -12.51
N ASN A 64 -0.87 12.89 -11.42
CA ASN A 64 -0.32 14.21 -11.11
C ASN A 64 0.78 14.14 -10.04
N GLU A 65 1.42 12.99 -9.87
CA GLU A 65 2.57 12.88 -8.96
C GLU A 65 3.72 13.76 -9.48
N PRO A 66 4.25 14.70 -8.66
CA PRO A 66 5.41 15.48 -9.04
C PRO A 66 6.64 14.59 -9.29
N GLU A 67 7.44 14.89 -10.31
CA GLU A 67 8.67 14.14 -10.63
C GLU A 67 9.67 14.08 -9.46
N ASN A 68 9.67 15.12 -8.62
CA ASN A 68 10.52 15.23 -7.43
C ASN A 68 9.76 14.91 -6.13
N ALA A 69 8.65 14.16 -6.22
CA ALA A 69 7.88 13.78 -5.06
C ALA A 69 8.78 13.04 -4.05
N PRO A 70 8.79 13.46 -2.78
CA PRO A 70 9.77 12.96 -1.85
C PRO A 70 9.48 11.51 -1.41
N ILE A 71 8.25 11.00 -1.65
CA ILE A 71 7.78 9.67 -1.23
C ILE A 71 7.59 8.68 -2.41
N LEU A 72 7.76 9.09 -3.68
CA LEU A 72 7.58 8.24 -4.88
C LEU A 72 6.38 7.26 -4.75
N TRP A 73 5.19 7.81 -4.50
CA TRP A 73 3.95 7.08 -4.26
C TRP A 73 3.61 6.10 -5.38
N ASN A 74 3.72 6.51 -6.66
CA ASN A 74 3.38 5.61 -7.75
C ASN A 74 4.34 4.42 -7.81
N ASP A 75 5.64 4.62 -7.55
CA ASP A 75 6.59 3.51 -7.44
C ASP A 75 6.21 2.56 -6.29
N TYR A 76 5.71 3.08 -5.17
CA TYR A 76 5.21 2.25 -4.07
C TYR A 76 3.97 1.43 -4.46
N VAL A 77 3.03 2.03 -5.19
CA VAL A 77 1.87 1.32 -5.76
C VAL A 77 2.32 0.23 -6.74
N TYR A 78 3.25 0.54 -7.65
CA TYR A 78 3.76 -0.42 -8.62
C TYR A 78 4.54 -1.57 -7.99
N ALA A 79 5.34 -1.30 -6.95
CA ALA A 79 6.00 -2.34 -6.17
C ALA A 79 4.98 -3.30 -5.55
N THR A 80 3.88 -2.77 -5.00
CA THR A 80 2.80 -3.59 -4.41
C THR A 80 2.09 -4.43 -5.47
N LEU A 81 1.80 -3.87 -6.65
CA LEU A 81 1.22 -4.62 -7.77
C LEU A 81 2.17 -5.71 -8.29
N ALA A 82 3.47 -5.40 -8.40
CA ALA A 82 4.49 -6.35 -8.82
C ALA A 82 4.60 -7.52 -7.82
N PHE A 83 4.58 -7.19 -6.53
CA PHE A 83 4.54 -8.17 -5.45
C PHE A 83 3.35 -9.13 -5.58
N LEU A 84 2.13 -8.60 -5.75
CA LEU A 84 0.92 -9.44 -5.92
C LEU A 84 0.90 -10.28 -7.20
N ASN A 85 1.65 -9.87 -8.22
CA ASN A 85 1.80 -10.64 -9.46
C ASN A 85 2.99 -11.61 -9.44
N ASN A 86 3.69 -11.73 -8.31
CA ASN A 86 4.96 -12.48 -8.20
C ASN A 86 6.02 -12.03 -9.24
N ASP A 87 6.01 -10.75 -9.62
CA ASP A 87 6.96 -10.16 -10.57
C ASP A 87 8.16 -9.57 -9.81
N MET A 88 9.13 -10.44 -9.52
CA MET A 88 10.32 -10.08 -8.74
C MET A 88 11.17 -8.99 -9.42
N ALA A 89 11.22 -8.99 -10.75
CA ALA A 89 12.01 -8.01 -11.50
C ALA A 89 11.43 -6.60 -11.34
N LYS A 90 10.11 -6.45 -11.54
CA LYS A 90 9.45 -5.15 -11.33
C LYS A 90 9.45 -4.73 -9.86
N LEU A 91 9.28 -5.67 -8.94
CA LEU A 91 9.34 -5.39 -7.51
C LEU A 91 10.69 -4.77 -7.14
N LYS A 92 11.81 -5.39 -7.55
CA LYS A 92 13.16 -4.87 -7.30
C LYS A 92 13.35 -3.49 -7.92
N PHE A 93 12.98 -3.32 -9.19
CA PHE A 93 13.09 -2.04 -9.90
C PHE A 93 12.43 -0.89 -9.14
N HIS A 94 11.15 -1.03 -8.76
CA HIS A 94 10.44 0.02 -8.05
C HIS A 94 10.93 0.21 -6.61
N ARG A 95 11.30 -0.87 -5.92
CA ARG A 95 11.90 -0.80 -4.58
C ARG A 95 13.19 0.00 -4.58
N ASP A 96 14.07 -0.24 -5.55
CA ASP A 96 15.37 0.44 -5.64
C ASP A 96 15.19 1.93 -5.96
N LYS A 97 14.24 2.29 -6.84
CA LYS A 97 13.86 3.70 -7.07
C LYS A 97 13.40 4.40 -5.78
N ILE A 98 12.56 3.74 -4.98
CA ILE A 98 12.11 4.27 -3.70
C ILE A 98 13.32 4.49 -2.78
N ALA A 99 14.19 3.48 -2.66
CA ALA A 99 15.40 3.51 -1.83
C ALA A 99 16.35 4.67 -2.19
N ASP A 100 16.50 4.97 -3.48
CA ASP A 100 17.34 6.06 -3.98
C ASP A 100 16.70 7.45 -3.86
N GLY A 101 15.42 7.51 -3.47
CA GLY A 101 14.62 8.72 -3.41
C GLY A 101 15.10 9.77 -2.39
N PRO A 102 14.66 11.03 -2.54
CA PRO A 102 15.21 12.18 -1.81
C PRO A 102 15.12 12.09 -0.28
N ILE A 103 14.07 11.44 0.25
CA ILE A 103 13.91 11.25 1.69
C ILE A 103 14.88 10.20 2.23
N LEU A 104 15.08 9.09 1.52
CA LEU A 104 15.93 8.00 2.01
C LEU A 104 17.42 8.34 1.88
N LYS A 105 17.83 9.11 0.85
CA LYS A 105 19.20 9.65 0.76
C LYS A 105 19.56 10.65 1.87
N ARG A 106 18.60 11.43 2.38
CA ARG A 106 18.85 12.34 3.53
C ARG A 106 18.88 11.62 4.88
N LEU A 107 18.35 10.41 4.94
CA LEU A 107 18.37 9.56 6.11
C LEU A 107 19.45 8.49 5.92
N GLY A 108 20.74 8.88 6.00
CA GLY A 108 21.90 7.97 5.99
C GLY A 108 21.97 6.97 7.16
N LYS A 109 20.82 6.60 7.75
CA LYS A 109 20.57 5.58 8.75
C LYS A 109 19.26 4.79 8.48
N ALA A 110 18.70 4.87 7.26
CA ALA A 110 17.40 4.28 6.94
C ALA A 110 17.42 2.75 6.74
N GLU A 111 18.59 2.11 6.63
CA GLU A 111 18.68 0.64 6.79
C GLU A 111 18.20 0.19 8.18
N ALA A 112 18.44 1.01 9.22
CA ALA A 112 17.91 0.77 10.56
C ALA A 112 16.41 1.09 10.65
N CYS A 113 15.94 2.20 10.06
CA CYS A 113 14.51 2.55 10.12
C CYS A 113 13.60 1.67 9.26
N PHE A 114 14.03 1.13 8.11
CA PHE A 114 13.20 0.16 7.39
C PHE A 114 12.99 -1.11 8.23
N THR A 115 14.02 -1.51 8.98
CA THR A 115 14.00 -2.65 9.90
C THR A 115 13.24 -2.34 11.21
N ASP A 116 13.29 -1.10 11.71
CA ASP A 116 12.59 -0.65 12.93
C ASP A 116 11.13 -0.22 12.69
N LEU A 117 10.78 0.25 11.48
CA LEU A 117 9.42 0.62 11.09
C LEU A 117 8.55 -0.62 10.84
N VAL A 118 9.16 -1.74 10.47
CA VAL A 118 8.54 -3.08 10.51
C VAL A 118 8.26 -3.51 11.96
N ASN A 119 9.00 -3.00 12.95
CA ASN A 119 8.90 -3.43 14.35
C ASN A 119 8.16 -2.48 15.30
N SER A 120 7.86 -1.24 14.92
CA SER A 120 7.25 -0.28 15.86
C SER A 120 6.18 0.60 15.23
N SER A 121 4.92 0.24 15.48
CA SER A 121 3.78 1.08 15.17
C SER A 121 3.69 2.30 16.09
N VAL A 122 3.47 3.50 15.54
CA VAL A 122 2.44 4.51 15.96
C VAL A 122 2.60 5.86 15.19
N SER A 123 1.49 6.28 14.56
CA SER A 123 1.09 7.63 14.09
C SER A 123 1.70 8.22 12.79
N LYS A 124 0.77 8.57 11.86
CA LYS A 124 0.92 9.18 10.50
C LYS A 124 1.24 8.20 9.37
N PRO A 125 0.87 8.58 8.12
CA PRO A 125 -0.13 7.89 7.30
C PRO A 125 0.16 6.39 7.21
N VAL A 126 -0.86 5.56 7.27
CA VAL A 126 -0.74 4.10 7.31
C VAL A 126 -0.16 3.60 5.98
N PHE A 127 1.17 3.61 5.88
CA PHE A 127 1.95 2.80 4.95
C PHE A 127 1.73 1.35 5.35
N VAL A 128 1.49 0.51 4.36
CA VAL A 128 1.39 -0.93 4.59
C VAL A 128 2.80 -1.40 4.85
N ASP A 129 3.05 -1.79 6.08
CA ASP A 129 4.12 -2.71 6.34
C ASP A 129 3.87 -3.96 5.48
N LEU A 130 4.75 -4.16 4.48
CA LEU A 130 4.71 -5.29 3.55
C LEU A 130 4.85 -6.63 4.30
N SER A 131 5.24 -6.62 5.58
CA SER A 131 5.24 -7.80 6.46
C SER A 131 3.84 -8.22 6.94
N VAL A 132 2.83 -7.33 6.89
CA VAL A 132 1.44 -7.60 7.32
C VAL A 132 0.66 -8.35 6.23
N LEU A 133 1.15 -8.31 4.99
CA LEU A 133 0.80 -9.32 3.99
C LEU A 133 1.39 -10.64 4.52
N LYS A 134 0.57 -11.48 5.14
CA LYS A 134 0.99 -12.81 5.62
C LYS A 134 1.48 -13.64 4.44
N ILE A 135 2.77 -13.54 4.14
CA ILE A 135 3.44 -14.39 3.17
C ILE A 135 3.93 -15.61 3.93
N THR A 136 3.05 -16.61 4.08
CA THR A 136 3.45 -17.93 4.58
C THR A 136 3.84 -18.88 3.45
N HIS A 137 4.19 -18.40 2.25
CA HIS A 137 4.49 -19.25 1.09
C HIS A 137 5.77 -18.85 0.34
N TRP A 138 6.83 -18.54 1.07
CA TRP A 138 8.19 -18.59 0.51
C TRP A 138 9.14 -19.14 1.58
N ASN A 139 8.94 -20.41 1.94
CA ASN A 139 10.04 -21.28 2.31
C ASN A 139 10.32 -22.12 1.08
N ASP A 140 11.50 -21.91 0.49
CA ASP A 140 12.46 -22.94 0.07
C ASP A 140 13.75 -22.24 -0.41
#